data_AF-A0A355BE46-F1
#
_entry.id   AF-A0A355BE46-F1
#
_cell.length_a   1.000
_cell.length_b   1.000
_cell.length_c   1.000
_cell.angle_alpha   90.00
_cell.angle_beta   90.00
_cell.angle_gamma   90.00
#
_symmetry.space_group_name_H-M   'P 1'
#
loop_
_entity.id
_entity.type
_entity.pdbx_description
1 polymer ?
#
loop_
_entity_poly.entity_id
_entity_poly.type
_entity_poly.pdbx_seq_one_letter_code
_entity_poly.pdbx_strand_id
1 'polypeptide(L)'
;MSINNQEAVYNLEYNSERTHLIIPEYGRHLQNLINKVTEIENDEERNKAAKYVIDVMGTLNPHLRDVPDFQHKLWDQLFIMSDFKLKVDSPYPIPSRDVLNQKPDRLSYPQNFPKYRFYGNNIMHMIEVANNWENGDL
;
A
#
# COMPACT_ATOMS: atom_id res chain seq x y z
N MET A 1 26.44 -8.11 35.52
CA MET A 1 25.85 -7.09 34.63
C MET A 1 24.58 -6.63 35.32
N SER A 2 24.66 -5.57 36.12
CA SER A 2 23.55 -5.13 36.96
C SER A 2 22.56 -4.39 36.07
N ILE A 3 21.36 -4.94 35.90
CA ILE A 3 20.28 -4.25 35.20
C ILE A 3 19.88 -3.06 36.08
N ASN A 4 20.16 -1.85 35.61
CA ASN A 4 19.78 -0.64 36.30
C ASN A 4 18.27 -0.45 36.15
N ASN A 5 17.51 -0.66 37.24
CA ASN A 5 16.04 -0.58 37.22
C ASN A 5 15.52 0.79 36.75
N GLN A 6 16.30 1.86 36.91
CA GLN A 6 15.91 3.20 36.42
C GLN A 6 15.92 3.28 34.89
N GLU A 7 16.86 2.61 34.22
CA GLU A 7 16.88 2.51 32.75
C GLU A 7 15.73 1.64 32.23
N ALA A 8 15.36 0.58 32.94
CA ALA A 8 14.24 -0.29 32.56
C ALA A 8 12.90 0.45 32.59
N VAL A 9 12.70 1.34 33.58
CA VAL A 9 11.50 2.18 33.68
C VAL A 9 11.45 3.25 32.58
N TYR A 10 12.59 3.82 32.20
CA TYR A 10 12.63 4.78 31.08
C TYR A 10 12.37 4.12 29.71
N ASN A 11 12.71 2.83 29.57
CA ASN A 11 12.48 2.05 28.34
C ASN A 11 11.09 1.35 28.30
N LEU A 12 10.28 1.47 29.36
CA LEU A 12 8.91 0.93 29.42
C LEU A 12 7.95 1.86 28.65
N GLU A 13 8.05 1.84 27.33
CA GLU A 13 7.13 2.58 26.47
C GLU A 13 5.83 1.79 26.25
N TYR A 14 4.69 2.43 26.54
CA TYR A 14 3.38 1.86 26.27
C TYR A 14 2.98 2.02 24.81
N ASN A 15 2.39 0.96 24.22
CA ASN A 15 1.98 0.97 22.82
C ASN A 15 0.93 2.05 22.48
N SER A 16 0.18 2.54 23.46
CA SER A 16 -0.82 3.61 23.33
C SER A 16 -0.22 5.01 23.15
N GLU A 17 1.02 5.23 23.59
CA GLU A 17 1.71 6.53 23.47
C GLU A 17 2.58 6.62 22.21
N ARG A 18 2.74 5.49 21.52
CA ARG A 18 3.64 5.40 20.36
C ARG A 18 3.00 5.96 19.11
N THR A 19 3.84 6.47 18.22
CA THR A 19 3.44 6.94 16.89
C THR A 19 2.78 5.82 16.09
N HIS A 20 1.77 6.22 15.32
CA HIS A 20 1.07 5.35 14.40
C HIS A 20 2.02 4.85 13.31
N LEU A 21 1.96 3.56 13.00
CA LEU A 21 2.73 2.96 11.92
C LEU A 21 1.92 3.04 10.63
N ILE A 22 2.51 3.60 9.59
CA ILE A 22 1.85 3.72 8.28
C ILE A 22 1.77 2.35 7.60
N ILE A 23 2.85 1.56 7.70
CA ILE A 23 2.94 0.20 7.17
C ILE A 23 3.42 -0.72 8.31
N PRO A 24 2.50 -1.39 9.05
CA PRO A 24 2.85 -2.23 10.19
C PRO A 24 3.79 -3.41 9.86
N GLU A 25 3.79 -3.88 8.60
CA GLU A 25 4.54 -5.04 8.11
C GLU A 25 6.06 -4.89 8.27
N TYR A 26 6.57 -3.66 8.18
CA TYR A 26 8.00 -3.37 8.33
C TYR A 26 8.45 -3.18 9.78
N GLY A 27 7.50 -3.03 10.71
CA GLY A 27 7.78 -2.83 12.13
C GLY A 27 8.33 -1.45 12.50
N ARG A 28 8.52 -1.24 13.81
CA ARG A 28 8.89 0.08 14.39
C ARG A 28 10.33 0.51 14.09
N HIS A 29 11.25 -0.44 14.03
CA HIS A 29 12.67 -0.11 13.81
C HIS A 29 12.88 0.55 12.44
N LEU A 30 12.19 0.08 11.41
CA LEU A 30 12.28 0.69 10.09
C LEU A 30 11.67 2.09 10.09
N GLN A 31 10.49 2.27 10.68
CA GLN A 31 9.86 3.58 10.79
C GLN A 31 10.77 4.60 11.50
N ASN A 32 11.40 4.19 12.61
CA ASN A 32 12.35 5.04 13.33
C ASN A 32 13.59 5.37 12.49
N LEU A 33 14.05 4.42 11.67
CA LEU A 33 15.17 4.63 10.77
C LEU A 33 14.82 5.66 9.68
N ILE A 34 13.62 5.55 9.08
CA ILE A 34 13.11 6.51 8.09
C ILE A 34 12.95 7.91 8.69
N ASN A 35 12.41 8.00 9.91
CA ASN A 35 12.28 9.28 10.61
C ASN A 35 13.64 9.96 10.77
N LYS A 36 14.66 9.22 11.20
CA LYS A 36 16.05 9.74 11.30
C LYS A 36 16.61 10.18 9.96
N VAL A 37 16.37 9.42 8.89
CA VAL A 37 16.82 9.80 7.53
C VAL A 37 16.16 11.11 7.08
N THR A 38 14.90 11.34 7.47
CA THR A 38 14.15 12.54 7.12
C THR A 38 14.69 13.79 7.84
N GLU A 39 15.31 13.63 9.01
CA GLU A 39 15.92 14.71 9.80
C GLU A 39 17.32 15.13 9.30
N ILE A 40 17.95 14.36 8.40
CA ILE A 40 19.29 14.68 7.86
C ILE A 40 19.22 15.89 6.92
N GLU A 41 19.95 16.95 7.26
CA GLU A 41 20.00 18.19 6.47
C GLU A 41 20.87 18.04 5.20
N ASN A 42 21.96 17.26 5.27
CA ASN A 42 22.87 17.09 4.15
C ASN A 42 22.28 16.16 3.08
N ASP A 43 22.12 16.70 1.86
CA ASP A 43 21.53 16.01 0.71
C ASP A 43 22.29 14.72 0.33
N GLU A 44 23.63 14.73 0.36
CA GLU A 44 24.44 13.56 0.00
C GLU A 44 24.28 12.42 1.02
N GLU A 45 24.33 12.77 2.31
CA GLU A 45 24.17 11.80 3.39
C GLU A 45 22.73 11.26 3.44
N ARG A 46 21.74 12.12 3.21
CA ARG A 46 20.33 11.74 3.13
C ARG A 46 20.08 10.76 1.98
N ASN A 47 20.64 11.05 0.80
CA ASN A 47 20.56 10.16 -0.37
C ASN A 47 21.22 8.79 -0.10
N LYS A 48 22.39 8.77 0.54
CA LYS A 48 23.07 7.53 0.91
C LYS A 48 22.28 6.72 1.95
N ALA A 49 21.73 7.40 2.95
CA ALA A 49 20.94 6.78 4.00
C ALA A 49 19.61 6.22 3.45
N ALA A 50 18.95 6.93 2.53
CA ALA A 50 17.75 6.45 1.85
C ALA A 50 17.99 5.16 1.07
N LYS A 51 19.10 5.07 0.31
CA LYS A 51 19.49 3.83 -0.38
C LYS A 51 19.72 2.68 0.59
N TYR A 52 20.39 2.96 1.71
CA TYR A 52 20.58 1.96 2.76
C TYR A 52 19.26 1.45 3.35
N VAL A 53 18.28 2.33 3.57
CA VAL A 53 16.94 1.91 4.02
C VAL A 53 16.30 0.94 3.03
N ILE A 54 16.39 1.23 1.74
CA ILE A 54 15.82 0.40 0.67
C ILE A 54 16.47 -0.98 0.64
N ASP A 55 17.79 -1.06 0.83
CA ASP A 55 18.50 -2.34 0.92
C ASP A 55 18.01 -3.17 2.12
N VAL A 56 17.77 -2.51 3.27
CA VAL A 56 17.21 -3.15 4.47
C VAL A 56 15.78 -3.64 4.20
N MET A 57 14.93 -2.82 3.59
CA MET A 57 13.57 -3.22 3.19
C MET A 57 13.58 -4.39 2.22
N GLY A 58 14.52 -4.42 1.27
CA GLY A 58 14.72 -5.50 0.32
C GLY A 58 15.11 -6.82 0.97
N THR A 59 15.89 -6.76 2.05
CA THR A 59 16.30 -7.93 2.83
C THR A 59 15.12 -8.51 3.63
N LEU A 60 14.27 -7.64 4.17
CA LEU A 60 13.08 -8.03 4.96
C LEU A 60 11.99 -8.69 4.11
N ASN A 61 11.84 -8.28 2.85
CA ASN A 61 10.80 -8.80 1.94
C ASN A 61 11.37 -9.56 0.74
N PRO A 62 11.91 -10.79 0.93
CA PRO A 62 12.48 -11.57 -0.15
C PRO A 62 11.45 -12.00 -1.20
N HIS A 63 10.17 -12.10 -0.81
CA HIS A 63 9.06 -12.50 -1.67
C HIS A 63 8.76 -11.54 -2.81
N LEU A 64 9.22 -10.29 -2.70
CA LEU A 64 8.98 -9.29 -3.72
C LEU A 64 10.05 -9.32 -4.83
N ARG A 65 11.11 -10.14 -4.72
CA ARG A 65 12.18 -10.24 -5.75
C ARG A 65 11.69 -10.74 -7.11
N ASP A 66 10.65 -11.55 -7.13
CA ASP A 66 10.13 -12.14 -8.36
C ASP A 66 9.18 -11.18 -9.12
N VAL A 67 8.90 -10.01 -8.53
CA VAL A 67 8.00 -9.01 -9.12
C VAL A 67 8.82 -8.04 -9.96
N PRO A 68 8.57 -7.94 -11.28
CA PRO A 68 9.12 -6.84 -12.07
C PRO A 68 8.70 -5.52 -11.43
N ASP A 69 9.65 -4.59 -11.29
CA ASP A 69 9.49 -3.30 -10.58
C ASP A 69 9.43 -3.37 -9.05
N PHE A 70 10.03 -4.39 -8.42
CA PHE A 70 10.18 -4.43 -6.96
C PHE A 70 10.83 -3.17 -6.36
N GLN A 71 11.90 -2.68 -6.99
CA GLN A 71 12.60 -1.49 -6.50
C GLN A 71 11.68 -0.27 -6.49
N HIS A 72 10.83 -0.12 -7.50
CA HIS A 72 9.83 0.96 -7.55
C HIS A 72 8.90 0.91 -6.33
N LYS A 73 8.38 -0.28 -5.99
CA LYS A 73 7.50 -0.46 -4.83
C LYS A 73 8.17 -0.11 -3.51
N LEU A 74 9.45 -0.44 -3.34
CA LEU A 74 10.20 -0.07 -2.13
C LEU A 74 10.37 1.44 -2.02
N TRP A 75 10.69 2.11 -3.13
CA TRP A 75 10.75 3.56 -3.19
C TRP A 75 9.39 4.18 -2.83
N ASP A 76 8.30 3.67 -3.39
CA ASP A 76 6.95 4.16 -3.07
C ASP A 76 6.65 4.01 -1.57
N GLN A 77 6.96 2.86 -0.98
CA GLN A 77 6.75 2.60 0.44
C GLN A 77 7.62 3.49 1.33
N LEU A 78 8.86 3.80 0.94
CA LEU A 78 9.73 4.76 1.62
C LEU A 78 9.10 6.16 1.65
N PHE A 79 8.58 6.63 0.52
CA PHE A 79 7.91 7.93 0.42
C PHE A 79 6.62 7.98 1.25
N ILE A 80 5.83 6.90 1.20
CA ILE A 80 4.60 6.78 2.01
C ILE A 80 4.94 6.81 3.51
N MET A 81 5.96 6.06 3.95
CA MET A 81 6.35 5.99 5.36
C MET A 81 6.99 7.29 5.89
N SER A 82 7.54 8.12 5.01
CA SER A 82 8.08 9.45 5.36
C SER A 82 7.06 10.58 5.26
N ASP A 83 5.77 10.28 5.03
CA ASP A 83 4.70 11.27 4.82
C ASP A 83 5.08 12.28 3.72
N PHE A 84 5.78 11.82 2.68
CA PHE A 84 6.27 12.62 1.54
C PHE A 84 7.20 13.80 1.91
N LYS A 85 7.75 13.82 3.13
CA LYS A 85 8.67 14.89 3.58
C LYS A 85 10.10 14.68 3.09
N LEU A 86 10.44 13.46 2.71
CA LEU A 86 11.79 13.09 2.27
C LEU A 86 12.11 13.66 0.89
N LYS A 87 13.12 14.53 0.81
CA LYS A 87 13.68 15.04 -0.45
C LYS A 87 14.90 14.22 -0.86
N VAL A 88 14.70 13.21 -1.69
CA VAL A 88 15.77 12.28 -2.11
C VAL A 88 15.79 12.18 -3.64
N ASP A 89 16.98 12.01 -4.21
CA ASP A 89 17.15 11.74 -5.63
C ASP A 89 16.72 10.30 -5.93
N SER A 90 15.42 10.13 -6.19
CA SER A 90 14.84 8.87 -6.63
C SER A 90 14.91 8.76 -8.15
N PRO A 91 15.30 7.60 -8.71
CA PRO A 91 15.24 7.34 -10.14
C PRO A 91 13.81 7.15 -10.67
N TYR A 92 12.82 7.03 -9.78
CA TYR A 92 11.41 6.80 -10.09
C TYR A 92 10.54 8.00 -9.67
N PRO A 93 9.42 8.25 -10.37
CA PRO A 93 8.52 9.36 -10.05
C PRO A 93 7.98 9.21 -8.63
N ILE A 94 7.95 10.32 -7.89
CA ILE A 94 7.44 10.33 -6.52
C ILE A 94 5.92 10.09 -6.60
N PRO A 95 5.36 9.10 -5.88
CA PRO A 95 3.92 8.90 -5.85
C PRO A 95 3.24 10.15 -5.29
N SER A 96 2.13 10.58 -5.90
CA SER A 96 1.34 11.71 -5.37
C SER A 96 0.42 11.24 -4.26
N ARG A 97 0.36 12.01 -3.16
CA ARG A 97 -0.55 11.78 -2.02
C ARG A 97 -2.02 11.68 -2.44
N ASP A 98 -2.39 12.32 -3.55
CA ASP A 98 -3.75 12.32 -4.08
C ASP A 98 -4.15 10.95 -4.65
N VAL A 99 -3.21 10.21 -5.23
CA VAL A 99 -3.46 8.88 -5.81
C VAL A 99 -3.73 7.86 -4.70
N LEU A 100 -3.03 7.96 -3.58
CA LEU A 100 -3.23 7.06 -2.43
C LEU A 100 -4.55 7.26 -1.69
N ASN A 101 -5.05 8.50 -1.63
CA ASN A 101 -6.33 8.80 -0.99
C ASN A 101 -7.53 8.66 -1.93
N GLN A 102 -7.28 8.31 -3.20
CA GLN A 102 -8.34 8.14 -4.16
C GLN A 102 -9.18 6.94 -3.75
N LYS A 103 -10.42 7.21 -3.33
CA LYS A 103 -11.37 6.17 -3.01
C LYS A 103 -11.66 5.37 -4.28
N PRO A 104 -11.80 4.03 -4.19
CA PRO A 104 -12.21 3.26 -5.35
C PRO A 104 -13.53 3.81 -5.88
N ASP A 105 -13.65 3.85 -7.21
CA ASP A 105 -14.89 4.29 -7.84
C ASP A 105 -16.06 3.44 -7.37
N ARG A 106 -17.18 4.10 -7.10
CA ARG A 106 -18.40 3.39 -6.73
C ARG A 106 -18.87 2.60 -7.95
N LEU A 107 -18.80 1.28 -7.86
CA LEU A 107 -19.43 0.42 -8.83
C LEU A 107 -20.94 0.72 -8.82
N SER A 108 -21.48 1.08 -9.98
CA SER A 108 -22.93 1.16 -10.16
C SER A 108 -23.50 -0.24 -9.92
N TYR A 109 -24.38 -0.38 -8.93
CA TYR A 109 -25.12 -1.62 -8.78
C TYR A 109 -25.92 -1.87 -10.08
N PRO A 110 -25.85 -3.07 -10.68
CA PRO A 110 -26.64 -3.38 -11.87
C PRO A 110 -28.13 -3.33 -11.51
N GLN A 111 -28.75 -2.18 -11.77
CA GLN A 111 -30.17 -1.95 -11.56
C GLN A 111 -30.95 -2.52 -12.74
N ASN A 112 -31.13 -3.84 -12.73
CA ASN A 112 -32.06 -4.48 -13.66
C ASN A 112 -33.47 -4.35 -13.09
N PHE A 113 -34.35 -3.64 -13.79
CA PHE A 113 -35.78 -3.55 -13.46
C PHE A 113 -36.56 -4.52 -14.37
N PRO A 114 -36.61 -5.83 -14.08
CA PRO A 114 -37.34 -6.75 -14.92
C PRO A 114 -38.83 -6.40 -14.94
N LYS A 115 -39.41 -6.34 -16.15
CA LYS A 115 -40.86 -6.19 -16.36
C LYS A 115 -41.64 -7.28 -15.60
N TYR A 116 -41.08 -8.49 -15.55
CA TYR A 116 -41.65 -9.62 -14.82
C TYR A 116 -40.78 -9.99 -13.61
N ARG A 117 -41.07 -9.38 -12.46
CA ARG A 117 -40.30 -9.56 -11.22
C ARG A 117 -40.25 -11.01 -10.70
N PHE A 118 -41.27 -11.82 -11.00
CA PHE A 118 -41.39 -13.20 -10.49
C PHE A 118 -40.45 -14.20 -11.19
N TYR A 119 -40.03 -13.92 -12.43
CA TYR A 119 -39.22 -14.84 -13.24
C TYR A 119 -37.73 -14.49 -13.25
N GLY A 120 -37.35 -13.35 -12.67
CA GLY A 120 -35.97 -12.86 -12.65
C GLY A 120 -35.44 -12.49 -14.04
N ASN A 121 -34.19 -12.03 -14.10
CA ASN A 121 -33.56 -11.59 -15.35
C ASN A 121 -33.11 -12.76 -16.24
N ASN A 122 -32.72 -13.89 -15.63
CA ASN A 122 -32.16 -15.02 -16.37
C ASN A 122 -33.18 -15.62 -17.35
N ILE A 123 -34.43 -15.80 -16.93
CA ILE A 123 -35.48 -16.36 -17.79
C ILE A 123 -35.77 -15.41 -18.97
N MET A 124 -35.79 -14.09 -18.72
CA MET A 124 -35.97 -13.10 -19.78
C MET A 124 -34.82 -13.16 -20.80
N HIS A 125 -33.56 -13.22 -20.33
CA HIS A 125 -32.40 -13.36 -21.21
C HIS A 125 -32.40 -14.66 -22.00
N MET A 126 -32.79 -15.80 -21.40
CA MET A 126 -32.89 -17.06 -22.12
C MET A 126 -33.91 -17.00 -23.26
N ILE A 127 -35.05 -16.36 -23.02
CA ILE A 127 -36.10 -16.17 -24.04
C ILE A 127 -35.63 -15.20 -25.14
N GLU A 128 -34.96 -14.10 -24.78
CA GLU A 128 -34.39 -13.16 -25.75
C GLU A 128 -33.35 -13.85 -26.66
N VAL A 129 -32.45 -14.65 -26.09
CA VAL A 129 -31.46 -15.42 -26.86
C VAL A 129 -32.15 -16.42 -27.78
N ALA A 130 -33.14 -17.17 -27.28
CA ALA A 130 -33.88 -18.14 -28.09
C ALA A 130 -34.67 -17.48 -29.25
N ASN A 131 -35.21 -16.27 -29.04
CA ASN A 131 -35.90 -15.51 -30.10
C ASN A 131 -34.94 -14.95 -31.16
N ASN A 132 -33.68 -14.73 -30.82
CA ASN A 132 -32.66 -14.26 -31.77
C ASN A 132 -32.08 -15.40 -32.63
N TRP A 133 -32.41 -16.66 -32.35
CA TRP A 133 -32.02 -17.78 -33.21
C TRP A 133 -32.94 -17.83 -34.42
N GLU A 134 -32.37 -17.89 -35.63
CA GLU A 134 -33.16 -18.12 -36.83
C GLU A 134 -33.73 -19.55 -36.81
N ASN A 135 -34.91 -19.73 -37.42
CA ASN A 135 -35.60 -21.01 -37.51
C ASN A 135 -34.76 -22.01 -38.34
N GLY A 136 -33.82 -22.70 -37.70
CA GLY A 136 -32.94 -23.65 -38.35
C GLY A 136 -31.76 -24.17 -37.54
N ASP A 137 -31.32 -23.47 -36.48
CA ASP A 137 -30.15 -23.90 -35.70
C ASP A 137 -30.54 -24.72 -34.45
N LEU A 138 -31.14 -25.90 -34.71
CA LEU A 138 -31.23 -27.03 -33.78
C LEU A 138 -30.77 -28.31 -34.47
#